data_AF-A0A0D3K161-F1
#
_entry.id   AF-A0A0D3K161-F1
#
_cell.length_a   1.000
_cell.length_b   1.000
_cell.length_c   1.000
_cell.angle_alpha   90.00
_cell.angle_beta   90.00
_cell.angle_gamma   90.00
#
_symmetry.space_group_name_H-M   'P 1'
#
loop_
_entity.id
_entity.type
_entity.pdbx_description
1 polymer ?
#
loop_
_entity_poly.entity_id
_entity_poly.type
_entity_poly.pdbx_seq_one_letter_code
_entity_poly.pdbx_strand_id
1 'polypeptide(L)' 'YEGEYNAAGEREGRGVLRLANGDVYEGEWKAGKQEGRGVYRYADGSVYDGEFKADKYEGRG' A
#
# COMPACT_ATOMS: atom_id res chain seq x y z
N TYR A 1 -5.91 1.21 -9.02
CA TYR A 1 -5.52 2.01 -7.85
C TYR A 1 -6.49 3.15 -7.76
N GLU A 2 -7.00 3.41 -6.57
CA GLU A 2 -7.91 4.51 -6.28
C GLU A 2 -7.18 5.44 -5.30
N GLY A 3 -6.71 6.58 -5.77
CA GLY A 3 -5.91 7.52 -4.98
C GLY A 3 -5.26 8.59 -5.83
N GLU A 4 -4.31 9.31 -5.25
CA GLU A 4 -3.64 10.45 -5.89
C GLU A 4 -2.43 10.01 -6.70
N TYR A 5 -2.11 10.79 -7.74
CA TYR A 5 -0.94 10.60 -8.57
C TYR A 5 -0.09 11.87 -8.56
N ASN A 6 1.23 11.72 -8.50
CA ASN A 6 2.16 12.84 -8.64
C ASN A 6 2.32 13.27 -10.11
N ALA A 7 3.07 14.34 -10.35
CA ALA A 7 3.29 14.87 -11.71
C ALA A 7 4.02 13.88 -12.65
N ALA A 8 4.70 12.88 -12.12
CA ALA A 8 5.35 11.81 -12.89
C ALA A 8 4.39 10.64 -13.22
N GLY A 9 3.13 10.70 -12.76
CA GLY A 9 2.14 9.64 -12.95
C GLY A 9 2.31 8.47 -11.98
N GLU A 10 3.06 8.65 -10.90
CA GLU A 10 3.25 7.62 -9.87
C GLU A 10 2.24 7.80 -8.73
N ARG A 11 1.89 6.71 -8.05
CA ARG A 11 1.00 6.74 -6.88
C ARG A 11 1.63 7.59 -5.77
N GLU A 12 0.84 8.49 -5.20
CA GLU A 12 1.28 9.39 -4.13
C GLU A 12 0.13 9.65 -3.14
N GLY A 13 0.45 10.05 -1.91
CA GLY A 13 -0.55 10.32 -0.89
C GLY A 13 -1.28 9.05 -0.43
N ARG A 14 -2.52 9.18 0.03
CA ARG A 14 -3.29 8.02 0.51
C ARG A 14 -4.07 7.38 -0.64
N GLY A 15 -4.02 6.06 -0.74
CA GLY A 15 -4.81 5.35 -1.74
C GLY A 15 -4.94 3.85 -1.53
N VAL A 16 -5.84 3.27 -2.32
CA VAL A 16 -6.21 1.86 -2.29
C VAL A 16 -5.73 1.16 -3.56
N LEU A 17 -4.91 0.14 -3.40
CA LEU A 17 -4.51 -0.77 -4.46
C LEU A 17 -5.24 -2.10 -4.30
N ARG A 18 -6.07 -2.44 -5.29
CA ARG A 18 -6.68 -3.76 -5.43
C ARG A 18 -5.88 -4.55 -6.45
N LEU A 19 -5.35 -5.69 -6.06
CA LEU A 19 -4.60 -6.59 -6.92
C LEU A 19 -5.51 -7.65 -7.53
N ALA A 20 -5.13 -8.17 -8.70
CA ALA A 20 -5.91 -9.18 -9.41
C ALA A 20 -6.02 -10.52 -8.67
N ASN A 21 -5.11 -10.79 -7.74
CA ASN A 21 -5.14 -11.97 -6.86
C ASN A 21 -6.14 -11.84 -5.71
N GLY A 22 -6.81 -10.69 -5.55
CA GLY A 22 -7.76 -10.42 -4.47
C GLY A 22 -7.15 -9.66 -3.28
N ASP A 23 -5.84 -9.45 -3.24
CA ASP A 23 -5.21 -8.66 -2.20
C ASP A 23 -5.61 -7.18 -2.32
N VAL A 24 -5.72 -6.51 -1.17
CA VAL A 24 -6.04 -5.10 -1.09
C VAL A 24 -5.07 -4.41 -0.14
N TYR A 25 -4.33 -3.43 -0.65
CA TYR A 25 -3.57 -2.51 0.17
C TYR A 25 -4.31 -1.18 0.28
N GLU A 26 -4.48 -0.66 1.49
CA GLU A 26 -4.92 0.70 1.76
C GLU A 26 -3.85 1.40 2.61
N GLY A 27 -3.26 2.47 2.12
CA GLY A 27 -2.22 3.16 2.88
C GLY A 27 -1.61 4.33 2.17
N GLU A 28 -0.50 4.79 2.72
CA GLU A 28 0.29 5.89 2.21
C GLU A 28 1.24 5.42 1.08
N TRP A 29 1.35 6.28 0.07
CA TRP A 29 2.13 6.07 -1.14
C TRP A 29 3.09 7.24 -1.36
N LYS A 30 4.29 6.93 -1.84
CA LYS A 30 5.31 7.92 -2.18
C LYS A 30 6.10 7.45 -3.39
N ALA A 31 6.14 8.26 -4.45
CA ALA A 31 6.84 7.91 -5.69
C ALA A 31 6.54 6.47 -6.17
N GLY A 32 5.26 6.11 -6.15
CA GLY A 32 4.79 4.81 -6.62
C GLY A 32 4.98 3.64 -5.66
N LYS A 33 5.56 3.84 -4.46
CA LYS A 33 5.81 2.78 -3.47
C LYS A 33 4.95 2.94 -2.22
N GLN A 34 4.67 1.83 -1.55
CA GLN A 34 4.04 1.85 -0.22
C GLN A 34 5.04 2.42 0.79
N GLU A 35 4.63 3.46 1.51
CA GLU A 35 5.48 4.23 2.42
C GLU A 35 4.64 4.82 3.54
N GLY A 36 4.98 4.62 4.81
CA GLY A 36 4.19 5.08 5.95
C GLY A 36 3.17 4.04 6.43
N ARG A 37 2.09 4.47 7.06
CA ARG A 37 1.11 3.53 7.63
C ARG A 37 0.21 2.95 6.55
N GLY A 38 -0.01 1.63 6.59
CA GLY A 38 -0.92 0.95 5.69
C GLY A 38 -1.52 -0.33 6.26
N VAL A 39 -2.59 -0.77 5.62
CA VAL A 39 -3.29 -2.02 5.87
C VAL A 39 -3.25 -2.86 4.60
N TYR A 40 -2.58 -4.01 4.66
CA TYR A 40 -2.57 -5.01 3.61
C TYR A 40 -3.50 -6.16 3.98
N ARG A 41 -4.57 -6.34 3.23
CA ARG A 41 -5.52 -7.45 3.35
C ARG A 41 -5.20 -8.46 2.27
N TYR A 42 -4.80 -9.64 2.67
CA TYR A 42 -4.51 -10.73 1.76
C TYR A 42 -5.80 -11.45 1.37
N ALA A 43 -5.80 -12.08 0.19
CA ALA A 43 -6.93 -12.85 -0.30
C ALA A 43 -7.29 -14.06 0.58
N ASP A 44 -6.36 -14.57 1.39
CA ASP A 44 -6.59 -15.63 2.38
C ASP A 44 -7.32 -15.12 3.64
N GLY A 45 -7.57 -13.82 3.74
CA GLY A 45 -8.19 -13.16 4.90
C GLY A 45 -7.20 -12.69 5.96
N SER A 46 -5.91 -12.99 5.81
CA SER A 46 -4.87 -12.44 6.67
C SER A 46 -4.80 -10.92 6.51
N VAL A 47 -4.46 -10.20 7.57
CA VAL A 47 -4.34 -8.75 7.56
C VAL A 47 -3.05 -8.32 8.22
N TYR A 48 -2.29 -7.47 7.53
CA TYR A 48 -1.19 -6.73 8.10
C TYR A 48 -1.61 -5.26 8.29
N ASP A 49 -1.61 -4.76 9.52
CA ASP A 49 -1.71 -3.33 9.84
C ASP A 49 -0.38 -2.89 10.42
N GLY A 50 0.33 -2.00 9.73
CA GLY A 50 1.67 -1.59 10.15
C GLY A 50 2.30 -0.54 9.25
N GLU A 51 3.58 -0.29 9.51
CA GLU A 51 4.37 0.63 8.70
C GLU A 51 5.02 -0.05 7.50
N PHE A 52 5.09 0.68 6.40
CA PHE A 52 5.70 0.30 5.15
C PHE A 52 6.85 1.25 4.85
N LYS A 53 7.94 0.69 4.33
CA LYS A 53 9.06 1.47 3.82
C LYS A 53 9.52 0.94 2.48
N ALA A 54 9.31 1.72 1.44
CA ALA A 54 9.61 1.34 0.05
C ALA A 54 9.15 -0.09 -0.29
N ASP A 55 7.84 -0.36 -0.11
CA ASP A 55 7.17 -1.66 -0.36
C ASP A 55 7.47 -2.80 0.61
N LYS A 56 8.25 -2.55 1.68
CA LYS A 56 8.55 -3.56 2.71
C LYS A 56 7.81 -3.25 4.01
N TYR A 57 7.27 -4.28 4.64
CA TYR A 57 6.75 -4.19 6.00
C TYR A 57 7.91 -3.84 6.97
N GLU A 58 7.79 -2.77 7.75
CA GLU A 58 8.75 -2.37 8.80
C GLU A 58 8.44 -3.02 10.16
N GLY A 59 7.44 -3.92 10.21
CA GLY A 59 7.18 -4.73 11.39
C GLY A 59 8.29 -5.75 11.60
N ARG A 60 9.07 -5.61 12.68
CA ARG A 60 9.91 -6.70 13.19
C ARG A 60 9.00 -7.90 13.46
N GLY A 61 9.28 -9.02 12.78
CA GLY A 61 8.78 -10.34 13.18
C GLY A 61 9.27 -10.72 14.56
#